data_AF-X1A7L2-F1
#
_entry.id   AF-X1A7L2-F1
#
_cell.length_a   1.000
_cell.length_b   1.000
_cell.length_c   1.000
_cell.angle_alpha   90.00
_cell.angle_beta   90.00
_cell.angle_gamma   90.00
#
_symmetry.space_group_name_H-M   'P 1'
#
loop_
_entity.id
_entity.type
_entity.pdbx_description
1 polymer ?
#
loop_
_entity_poly.entity_id
_entity_poly.type
_entity_poly.pdbx_seq_one_letter_code
_entity_poly.pdbx_strand_id
1 'polypeptide(L)' 'MFHNISELVIRRMNYLESLDSKDRADGTPRMERLRQIPPETGKFLSILAAG' A
#
# COMPACT_ATOMS: atom_id res chain seq x y z
N MET A 1 3.17 17.30 -3.96
CA MET A 1 3.92 17.03 -2.71
C MET A 1 4.77 15.76 -2.73
N PHE A 2 4.62 14.88 -3.72
CA PHE A 2 5.65 13.87 -4.06
C PHE A 2 5.99 14.02 -5.53
N HIS A 3 6.93 14.91 -5.85
CA HIS A 3 7.39 15.07 -7.23
C HIS A 3 8.44 13.97 -7.47
N ASN A 4 8.01 12.93 -8.20
CA ASN A 4 8.71 11.66 -8.50
C ASN A 4 8.75 10.61 -7.37
N ILE A 5 7.67 9.82 -7.30
CA ILE A 5 7.74 8.47 -6.75
C ILE A 5 8.63 7.64 -7.70
N SER A 6 9.65 6.96 -7.17
CA SER A 6 10.54 6.15 -8.00
C SER A 6 9.79 4.98 -8.65
N GLU A 7 10.24 4.55 -9.84
CA GLU A 7 9.65 3.39 -10.51
C GLU A 7 9.64 2.13 -9.63
N LEU A 8 10.65 1.97 -8.78
CA LEU A 8 10.75 0.86 -7.84
C LEU A 8 9.57 0.86 -6.87
N VAL A 9 9.22 2.04 -6.34
CA VAL A 9 8.08 2.20 -5.43
C VAL A 9 6.77 1.96 -6.16
N ILE A 10 6.61 2.47 -7.38
CA ILE A 10 5.41 2.23 -8.21
C ILE A 10 5.21 0.73 -8.45
N ARG A 11 6.27 0.01 -8.86
CA ARG A 11 6.19 -1.45 -9.07
C ARG A 11 5.81 -2.18 -7.79
N ARG A 12 6.37 -1.76 -6.65
CA ARG A 12 6.06 -2.37 -5.36
C ARG A 12 4.60 -2.12 -4.95
N MET A 13 4.08 -0.92 -5.18
CA MET A 13 2.67 -0.59 -4.93
C MET A 13 1.75 -1.49 -5.77
N ASN A 14 1.97 -1.55 -7.09
CA ASN A 14 1.15 -2.39 -7.98
C ASN A 14 1.16 -3.87 -7.57
N TYR A 15 2.32 -4.39 -7.15
CA TYR A 15 2.43 -5.76 -6.63
C TYR A 15 1.54 -5.96 -5.40
N LEU A 16 1.63 -5.05 -4.42
CA LEU A 16 0.89 -5.14 -3.16
C LEU A 16 -0.62 -5.03 -3.38
N GLU A 17 -1.06 -4.14 -4.27
CA GLU A 17 -2.48 -4.02 -4.64
C GLU A 17 -3.02 -5.28 -5.34
N SER A 18 -2.20 -5.91 -6.20
CA SER A 18 -2.55 -7.17 -6.84
C SER A 18 -2.68 -8.32 -5.84
N LEU A 19 -1.83 -8.35 -4.82
CA LEU A 19 -1.84 -9.35 -3.75
C LEU A 19 -3.09 -9.17 -2.87
N ASP A 20 -3.36 -7.95 -2.42
CA ASP A 20 -4.55 -7.59 -1.64
C ASP A 20 -5.86 -7.97 -2.37
N SER A 21 -5.90 -7.77 -3.70
CA SER A 21 -7.05 -8.16 -4.52
C SER A 21 -7.24 -9.68 -4.58
N LYS A 22 -6.15 -10.44 -4.68
CA LYS A 22 -6.20 -11.92 -4.69
C LYS A 22 -6.64 -12.47 -3.34
N ASP A 23 -6.05 -12.00 -2.25
CA ASP A 23 -6.36 -12.40 -0.87
C ASP A 23 -7.86 -12.21 -0.52
N ARG A 24 -8.56 -11.28 -1.18
CA ARG A 24 -10.00 -11.07 -1.01
C ARG A 24 -10.87 -12.00 -1.83
N ALA A 25 -10.37 -12.46 -2.98
CA ALA A 25 -11.14 -13.21 -3.96
C ALA A 25 -10.93 -14.73 -3.85
N ASP A 26 -9.80 -15.18 -3.30
CA ASP A 26 -9.41 -16.59 -3.28
C ASP A 26 -9.78 -17.33 -1.98
N GLY A 27 -10.36 -16.63 -1.01
CA GLY A 27 -10.74 -17.20 0.28
C GLY A 27 -9.64 -17.16 1.35
N THR A 28 -8.53 -16.43 1.12
CA THR A 28 -7.49 -16.23 2.13
C THR A 28 -8.09 -15.78 3.47
N PRO A 29 -7.77 -16.45 4.60
CA PRO A 29 -8.27 -16.07 5.91
C PRO A 29 -7.94 -14.62 6.25
N ARG A 30 -8.89 -13.89 6.86
CA ARG A 30 -8.73 -12.45 7.16
C ARG A 30 -7.42 -12.11 7.87
N MET A 31 -6.93 -13.00 8.75
CA MET A 31 -5.70 -12.80 9.54
C MET A 31 -4.41 -12.93 8.72
N GLU A 32 -4.48 -13.57 7.55
CA GLU A 32 -3.35 -13.83 6.66
C GLU A 32 -3.27 -12.84 5.50
N ARG A 33 -4.36 -12.09 5.25
CA ARG A 33 -4.42 -11.09 4.17
C ARG A 33 -3.41 -9.98 4.39
N LEU A 34 -2.95 -9.39 3.28
CA LEU A 34 -2.19 -8.15 3.33
C LEU A 34 -2.96 -7.11 4.15
N ARG A 35 -2.33 -6.62 5.24
CA ARG A 35 -2.94 -5.57 6.06
C ARG A 35 -3.00 -4.30 5.23
N GLN A 36 -4.20 -3.85 4.90
CA GLN A 36 -4.36 -2.53 4.31
C GLN A 36 -3.91 -1.47 5.31
N ILE A 37 -3.05 -0.59 4.81
CA ILE A 37 -2.75 0.68 5.45
C ILE A 37 -3.71 1.69 4.81
N PRO A 38 -4.61 2.32 5.58
CA PRO A 38 -5.53 3.32 5.04
C PRO A 38 -4.77 4.47 4.37
N PRO A 39 -5.30 5.08 3.30
CA PRO A 39 -4.69 6.25 2.65
C PRO A 39 -4.34 7.39 3.62
N GLU A 40 -5.13 7.55 4.69
CA GLU A 40 -4.92 8.51 5.77
C GLU A 40 -3.60 8.29 6.50
N THR A 41 -3.16 7.04 6.66
CA THR A 41 -1.86 6.72 7.24
C THR A 41 -0.72 7.18 6.31
N GLY A 42 -0.86 6.99 5.00
CA GLY A 42 0.11 7.52 4.03
C GLY A 42 0.21 9.04 4.08
N LYS A 43 -0.95 9.73 4.16
CA LYS A 43 -1.02 11.19 4.33
C LYS A 43 -0.35 11.62 5.65
N PHE A 44 -0.62 10.93 6.76
CA PHE A 44 0.00 11.23 8.05
C PHE A 44 1.52 11.10 8.00
N LEU A 45 2.04 9.98 7.45
CA LEU A 45 3.49 9.77 7.29
C LEU A 45 4.14 10.83 6.40
N SER A 46 3.44 11.28 5.35
CA SER A 46 3.96 12.33 4.45
C SER A 46 4.17 13.66 5.15
N ILE A 47 3.27 14.01 6.09
CA ILE A 47 3.37 15.22 6.90
C ILE A 47 4.54 15.09 7.88
N LEU A 48 4.67 13.93 8.55
CA LEU A 48 5.77 13.69 9.48
C LEU A 48 7.16 13.70 8.80
N ALA A 49 7.26 13.16 7.58
CA ALA A 49 8.53 13.07 6.85
C ALA A 49 8.95 14.40 6.19
N ALA A 50 8.07 15.39 6.13
CA ALA A 50 8.35 16.71 5.57
C ALA A 50 8.94 17.70 6.60
N GLY A 51 9.12 17.26 7.85
CA GLY A 51 9.75 18.01 8.94
C GLY A 51 11.26 18.05 8.84
#